data_AF-A0A223P497-F1
#
_entry.id   AF-A0A223P497-F1
#
_cell.length_a   1.000
_cell.length_b   1.000
_cell.length_c   1.000
_cell.angle_alpha   90.00
_cell.angle_beta   90.00
_cell.angle_gamma   90.00
#
_symmetry.space_group_name_H-M   'P 1'
#
loop_
_entity.id
_entity.type
_entity.pdbx_description
1 polymer ?
#
loop_
_entity_poly.entity_id
_entity_poly.type
_entity_poly.pdbx_seq_one_letter_code
_entity_poly.pdbx_strand_id
1 'polypeptide(L)' 'MFFNFRNPVILFMLSIVGLMIGLAFKVMHWPGGKLITGSMIMVQAISIIWLIIIVVKSPKQ' A
#
# COMPACT_ATOMS: atom_id res chain seq x y z
N MET A 1 -21.11 5.55 -11.52
CA MET A 1 -19.94 4.75 -11.10
C MET A 1 -19.84 4.86 -9.60
N PHE A 2 -20.16 3.80 -8.84
CA PHE A 2 -20.01 3.82 -7.39
C PHE A 2 -18.50 3.79 -7.07
N PHE A 3 -17.95 4.92 -6.62
CA PHE A 3 -16.59 4.96 -6.10
C PHE A 3 -16.57 4.22 -4.76
N ASN A 4 -16.35 2.91 -4.82
CA ASN A 4 -16.19 2.09 -3.61
C ASN A 4 -14.83 2.40 -2.98
N PHE A 5 -14.79 3.42 -2.12
CA PHE A 5 -13.63 3.83 -1.32
C PHE A 5 -13.05 2.70 -0.47
N ARG A 6 -13.83 1.65 -0.18
CA ARG A 6 -13.41 0.52 0.65
C ARG A 6 -12.20 -0.22 0.09
N ASN A 7 -12.19 -0.49 -1.21
CA ASN A 7 -11.15 -1.30 -1.85
C ASN A 7 -9.74 -0.67 -1.79
N PRO A 8 -9.53 0.60 -2.21
CA PRO A 8 -8.21 1.21 -2.16
C PRO A 8 -7.74 1.48 -0.71
N VAL A 9 -8.66 1.72 0.23
CA VAL A 9 -8.33 1.91 1.66
C VAL A 9 -7.87 0.60 2.29
N ILE A 10 -8.55 -0.52 2.01
CA ILE A 10 -8.13 -1.84 2.48
C ILE A 10 -6.75 -2.20 1.91
N LEU A 11 -6.52 -1.96 0.62
CA LEU A 11 -5.22 -2.19 -0.01
C LEU A 11 -4.11 -1.36 0.67
N PHE A 12 -4.41 -0.10 0.99
CA PHE A 12 -3.48 0.80 1.68
C PHE A 12 -3.12 0.27 3.06
N MET A 13 -4.11 -0.09 3.88
CA MET A 13 -3.87 -0.66 5.21
C MET A 13 -3.07 -1.96 5.15
N LEU A 14 -3.40 -2.86 4.23
CA LEU A 14 -2.64 -4.11 4.04
C LEU A 14 -1.19 -3.85 3.62
N SER A 15 -0.96 -2.88 2.74
CA SER A 15 0.39 -2.50 2.31
C SER A 15 1.26 -1.99 3.47
N ILE A 16 0.67 -1.25 4.42
CA ILE A 16 1.39 -0.76 5.62
C ILE A 16 1.80 -1.92 6.50
N VAL A 17 0.90 -2.87 6.75
CA VAL A 17 1.21 -4.06 7.55
C VAL A 17 2.31 -4.89 6.87
N GLY A 18 2.21 -5.10 5.56
CA GLY A 18 3.23 -5.80 4.78
C GLY A 18 4.59 -5.08 4.81
N LEU A 19 4.60 -3.74 4.76
CA LEU A 19 5.82 -2.95 4.84
C LEU A 19 6.48 -3.04 6.23
N MET A 20 5.69 -3.05 7.31
CA MET A 20 6.19 -3.26 8.67
C MET A 20 6.83 -4.64 8.83
N ILE A 21 6.22 -5.67 8.24
CA ILE A 21 6.77 -7.03 8.21
C ILE A 21 8.08 -7.06 7.41
N GLY A 22 8.10 -6.42 6.23
CA GLY A 22 9.31 -6.31 5.41
C GLY A 22 10.46 -5.61 6.14
N LEU A 23 10.17 -4.52 6.86
CA LEU A 23 11.14 -3.82 7.70
C LEU A 23 11.64 -4.68 8.85
N ALA A 24 10.77 -5.43 9.52
CA ALA A 24 11.17 -6.36 10.57
C ALA A 24 12.16 -7.41 10.03
N PHE A 25 11.87 -8.00 8.86
CA PHE A 25 12.79 -8.94 8.20
C PHE A 25 14.10 -8.30 7.74
N LYS A 26 14.08 -7.03 7.34
CA LYS A 26 15.29 -6.27 7.02
C LYS A 26 16.16 -6.06 8.26
N VAL A 27 15.56 -5.73 9.42
CA VAL A 27 16.28 -5.57 10.70
C VAL A 27 16.86 -6.90 11.19
N MET A 28 16.11 -7.99 11.02
CA MET A 28 16.56 -9.35 11.36
C MET A 28 17.63 -9.91 10.39
N HIS A 29 18.11 -9.13 9.42
CA HIS A 29 19.11 -9.53 8.42
C HIS A 29 18.72 -10.78 7.60
N TRP A 30 17.43 -11.09 7.50
CA TRP A 30 16.96 -12.28 6.82
C TRP A 30 17.26 -12.17 5.30
N PRO A 31 17.85 -13.20 4.65
CA PRO A 31 18.05 -13.19 3.21
C PRO A 31 16.71 -12.95 2.50
N GLY A 32 16.65 -11.88 1.69
CA GLY A 32 15.43 -11.45 1.01
C GLY A 32 14.64 -10.32 1.70
N GLY A 33 15.00 -9.89 2.93
CA GLY A 33 14.33 -8.78 3.61
C GLY A 33 14.34 -7.45 2.82
N LYS A 34 15.42 -7.20 2.06
CA LYS A 34 15.51 -6.05 1.14
C LYS A 34 14.52 -6.16 -0.04
N LEU A 35 14.32 -7.36 -0.59
CA LEU A 35 13.39 -7.61 -1.70
C LEU A 35 11.95 -7.44 -1.23
N ILE A 36 11.61 -8.02 -0.07
CA ILE A 36 10.28 -7.91 0.53
C ILE A 36 9.97 -6.44 0.80
N THR A 37 10.87 -5.71 1.48
CA THR A 37 10.69 -4.28 1.74
C THR A 37 10.51 -3.47 0.45
N GLY A 38 11.35 -3.73 -0.57
CA GLY A 38 11.25 -3.03 -1.86
C GLY A 38 9.93 -3.27 -2.58
N SER A 39 9.45 -4.52 -2.60
CA SER A 39 8.15 -4.86 -3.20
C SER A 39 6.98 -4.19 -2.49
N MET A 40 7.00 -4.12 -1.16
CA MET A 40 5.95 -3.47 -0.37
C MET A 40 5.92 -1.96 -0.56
N ILE A 41 7.07 -1.31 -0.75
CA ILE A 41 7.15 0.12 -1.08
C ILE A 41 6.49 0.40 -2.44
N MET A 42 6.71 -0.45 -3.44
CA MET A 42 6.06 -0.31 -4.75
C MET A 42 4.54 -0.47 -4.65
N VAL A 43 4.07 -1.49 -3.91
CA VAL A 43 2.63 -1.70 -3.66
C VAL A 43 2.01 -0.50 -2.94
N GLN A 44 2.72 0.08 -1.97
CA GLN A 44 2.25 1.24 -1.23
C GLN A 44 2.12 2.49 -2.12
N ALA A 45 3.10 2.73 -3.00
CA ALA A 45 3.04 3.82 -3.98
C ALA A 45 1.82 3.69 -4.91
N ILE A 46 1.57 2.49 -5.43
CA ILE A 46 0.41 2.20 -6.30
C ILE A 46 -0.90 2.42 -5.53
N SER A 47 -0.96 1.96 -4.28
CA SER A 47 -2.15 2.13 -3.42
C SER A 47 -2.46 3.61 -3.16
N ILE A 48 -1.43 4.44 -2.94
CA ILE A 48 -1.59 5.88 -2.74
C ILE A 48 -2.12 6.55 -4.02
N ILE A 49 -1.53 6.23 -5.17
CA ILE A 49 -1.98 6.76 -6.48
C ILE A 49 -3.45 6.41 -6.71
N TRP A 50 -3.86 5.16 -6.42
CA TRP A 50 -5.25 4.73 -6.60
C TRP A 50 -6.21 5.46 -5.64
N LEU A 51 -5.79 5.66 -4.38
CA LEU A 51 -6.54 6.48 -3.41
C LEU A 51 -6.74 7.91 -3.92
N ILE A 52 -5.68 8.54 -4.43
CA ILE A 52 -5.74 9.90 -4.99
C ILE A 52 -6.72 9.94 -6.17
N ILE A 53 -6.65 8.98 -7.10
CA ILE A 53 -7.57 8.93 -8.25
C ILE A 53 -9.02 8.82 -7.79
N ILE A 54 -9.30 7.99 -6.80
CA ILE A 54 -10.67 7.82 -6.27
C ILE A 54 -11.14 9.08 -5.54
N VAL A 55 -10.28 9.74 -4.77
CA VAL A 55 -10.62 11.00 -4.08
C VAL A 55 -10.86 12.13 -5.08
N VAL A 56 -10.03 12.26 -6.11
CA VAL A 56 -10.15 13.30 -7.14
C VAL A 56 -11.36 13.07 -8.05
N LYS A 57 -11.62 11.81 -8.43
CA LYS A 57 -12.77 11.46 -9.27
C LYS A 57 -14.09 11.38 -8.49
N SER A 58 -14.03 11.34 -7.16
CA SER A 58 -15.24 11.41 -6.36
C SER A 58 -15.92 12.74 -6.63
N PRO A 59 -17.14 12.77 -7.20
CA PRO A 59 -17.90 13.99 -7.27
C PRO A 59 -18.02 14.51 -5.84
N LYS A 60 -17.58 15.75 -5.61
CA LYS A 60 -17.88 16.47 -4.38
C LYS A 60 -19.41 16.43 -4.26
N GLN A 61 -19.92 15.75 -3.22
CA GLN A 61 -21.29 15.97 -2.80
C GLN A 61 -21.47 17.44 -2.46
#